data_AF-J9AEQ4-F1
#
_entry.id   AF-J9AEQ4-F1
#
_cell.length_a   1.000
_cell.length_b   1.000
_cell.length_c   1.000
_cell.angle_alpha   90.00
_cell.angle_beta   90.00
_cell.angle_gamma   90.00
#
_symmetry.space_group_name_H-M   'P 1'
#
loop_
_entity.id
_entity.type
_entity.pdbx_description
1 polymer ?
#
loop_
_entity_poly.entity_id
_entity_poly.type
_entity_poly.pdbx_seq_one_letter_code
_entity_poly.pdbx_strand_id
1 'polypeptide(L)'
;MDKRQEVRRVTVEDCIERSLVILTQKEEQLEAIIERDINDQNLDAFETDEITKWIPWKEELNQLTMLIKNNNIQWRSSLDQLVEKAANFDVRIARFKKTFAKSKRHEQQISTKLAAFIKWIDLMEEDLNRAESLDDAVEKAE
;
A
#
# COMPACT_ATOMS: atom_id res chain seq x y z
N MET A 1 -12.04 -36.25 33.70
CA MET A 1 -11.63 -36.00 32.30
C MET A 1 -10.91 -37.22 31.78
N ASP A 2 -11.29 -37.70 30.60
CA ASP A 2 -10.59 -38.79 29.92
C ASP A 2 -9.17 -38.32 29.56
N LYS A 3 -8.13 -39.14 29.79
CA LYS A 3 -6.72 -38.80 29.49
C LYS A 3 -6.54 -38.33 28.05
N ARG A 4 -7.36 -38.84 27.11
CA ARG A 4 -7.35 -38.42 25.71
C ARG A 4 -7.83 -36.99 25.49
N GLN A 5 -8.81 -36.52 26.26
CA GLN A 5 -9.31 -35.15 26.17
C GLN A 5 -8.28 -34.15 26.69
N GLU A 6 -7.58 -34.50 27.78
CA GLU A 6 -6.54 -33.66 28.37
C GLU A 6 -5.34 -33.48 27.42
N VAL A 7 -4.85 -34.56 26.80
CA VAL A 7 -3.76 -34.49 25.81
C VAL A 7 -4.15 -33.62 24.61
N ARG A 8 -5.39 -33.75 24.13
CA ARG A 8 -5.91 -32.91 23.03
C ARG A 8 -5.96 -31.44 23.43
N ARG A 9 -6.42 -31.13 24.65
CA ARG A 9 -6.41 -29.76 25.19
C ARG A 9 -5.02 -29.18 25.15
N VAL A 10 -4.06 -29.79 25.87
CA VAL A 10 -2.67 -29.31 25.97
C VAL A 10 -2.03 -29.10 24.60
N THR A 11 -2.27 -30.02 23.65
CA THR A 11 -1.75 -29.89 22.28
C THR A 11 -2.31 -28.67 21.55
N VAL A 12 -3.61 -28.38 21.72
CA VAL A 12 -4.24 -27.19 21.14
C VAL A 12 -3.71 -25.92 21.80
N GLU A 13 -3.55 -25.92 23.12
CA GLU A 13 -3.01 -24.77 23.86
C GLU A 13 -1.58 -24.43 23.42
N ASP A 14 -0.71 -25.43 23.28
CA ASP A 14 0.67 -25.27 22.81
C ASP A 14 0.74 -24.81 21.34
N CYS A 15 -0.16 -25.31 20.48
CA CYS A 15 -0.28 -24.80 19.10
C CYS A 15 -0.70 -23.32 19.05
N ILE A 16 -1.67 -22.91 19.88
CA ILE A 16 -2.12 -21.51 19.95
C ILE A 16 -0.99 -20.60 20.41
N GLU A 17 -0.27 -21.01 21.46
CA GLU A 17 0.86 -20.24 22.00
C GLU A 17 1.97 -20.07 20.95
N ARG A 18 2.34 -21.15 20.25
CA ARG A 18 3.32 -21.08 19.16
C ARG A 18 2.85 -20.16 18.01
N SER A 19 1.59 -20.24 17.62
CA SER A 19 1.02 -19.36 16.59
C SER A 19 1.05 -17.89 17.01
N LEU A 20 0.75 -17.56 18.27
CA LEU A 20 0.83 -16.20 18.79
C LEU A 20 2.25 -15.65 18.68
N VAL A 21 3.25 -16.41 19.14
CA VAL A 21 4.66 -15.98 19.08
C VAL A 21 5.09 -15.71 17.64
N ILE A 22 4.74 -16.59 16.71
CA ILE A 22 5.06 -16.42 15.29
C ILE A 22 4.38 -15.18 14.71
N LEU A 23 3.10 -14.96 15.02
CA LEU A 23 2.37 -13.80 14.51
C LEU A 23 2.92 -12.49 15.07
N THR A 24 3.33 -12.45 16.34
CA THR A 24 3.99 -11.28 16.93
C THR A 24 5.32 -10.98 16.25
N GLN A 25 6.15 -12.00 15.98
CA GLN A 25 7.40 -11.78 15.25
C GLN A 25 7.18 -11.28 13.82
N LYS A 26 6.16 -11.82 13.12
CA LYS A 26 5.78 -11.35 11.79
C LYS A 26 5.22 -9.93 11.84
N GLU A 27 4.53 -9.54 12.90
CA GLU A 27 4.02 -8.18 13.10
C GLU A 27 5.15 -7.16 13.16
N GLU A 28 6.20 -7.43 13.93
CA GLU A 28 7.39 -6.57 14.00
C GLU A 28 8.07 -6.41 12.63
N GLN A 29 8.14 -7.50 11.85
CA GLN A 29 8.67 -7.46 10.48
C GLN A 29 7.79 -6.63 9.54
N LEU A 30 6.46 -6.76 9.66
CA LEU A 30 5.50 -6.01 8.87
C LEU A 30 5.55 -4.51 9.18
N GLU A 31 5.71 -4.13 10.44
CA GLU A 31 5.91 -2.74 10.85
C GLU A 31 7.10 -2.13 10.11
N ALA A 32 8.27 -2.81 10.13
CA ALA A 32 9.47 -2.35 9.45
C ALA A 32 9.30 -2.26 7.92
N ILE A 33 8.57 -3.20 7.32
CA ILE A 33 8.26 -3.22 5.89
C ILE A 33 7.36 -2.04 5.51
N ILE A 34 6.27 -1.83 6.25
CA ILE A 34 5.33 -0.74 5.99
C ILE A 34 6.03 0.61 6.15
N GLU A 35 6.87 0.77 7.18
CA GLU A 35 7.64 2.00 7.38
C GLU A 35 8.62 2.26 6.23
N ARG A 36 9.39 1.24 5.81
CA ARG A 36 10.27 1.32 4.64
C ARG A 36 9.51 1.72 3.39
N ASP A 37 8.41 1.03 3.06
CA ASP A 37 7.69 1.27 1.81
C ASP A 37 7.06 2.66 1.75
N ILE A 38 6.57 3.16 2.90
CA ILE A 38 6.08 4.54 3.02
C ILE A 38 7.21 5.55 2.78
N ASN A 39 8.40 5.29 3.33
CA ASN A 39 9.56 6.18 3.20
C ASN A 39 10.14 6.17 1.79
N ASP A 40 10.26 5.00 1.17
CA ASP A 40 10.79 4.82 -0.18
C ASP A 40 9.81 5.29 -1.27
N GLN A 41 8.54 5.52 -0.90
CA GLN A 41 7.44 5.88 -1.81
C GLN A 41 7.29 4.92 -3.00
N ASN A 42 7.72 3.66 -2.82
CA ASN A 42 7.73 2.66 -3.87
C ASN A 42 6.41 1.88 -3.87
N LEU A 43 5.46 2.30 -4.72
CA LEU A 43 4.14 1.68 -4.78
C LEU A 43 4.19 0.21 -5.23
N ASP A 44 5.05 -0.14 -6.18
CA ASP A 44 5.10 -1.51 -6.72
C ASP A 44 5.61 -2.50 -5.65
N ALA A 45 6.64 -2.10 -4.91
CA ALA A 45 7.15 -2.86 -3.77
C ALA A 45 6.08 -2.98 -2.68
N PHE A 46 5.37 -1.88 -2.39
CA PHE A 46 4.31 -1.84 -1.40
C PHE A 46 3.11 -2.74 -1.77
N GLU A 47 2.63 -2.70 -3.01
CA GLU A 47 1.54 -3.57 -3.47
C GLU A 47 1.95 -5.05 -3.41
N THR A 48 3.20 -5.35 -3.75
CA THR A 48 3.74 -6.71 -3.63
C THR A 48 3.77 -7.17 -2.18
N ASP A 49 4.27 -6.33 -1.27
CA ASP A 49 4.36 -6.66 0.16
C ASP A 49 2.99 -6.73 0.84
N GLU A 50 2.02 -5.93 0.39
CA GLU A 50 0.63 -6.02 0.83
C GLU A 50 0.04 -7.40 0.49
N ILE A 51 0.23 -7.86 -0.75
CA ILE A 51 -0.31 -9.15 -1.23
C ILE A 51 0.42 -10.33 -0.61
N THR A 52 1.74 -10.27 -0.50
CA THR A 52 2.58 -11.43 -0.13
C THR A 52 2.82 -11.56 1.36
N LYS A 53 2.68 -10.48 2.14
CA LYS A 53 3.01 -10.48 3.58
C LYS A 53 1.85 -10.02 4.44
N TRP A 54 1.27 -8.86 4.14
CA TRP A 54 0.22 -8.27 4.97
C TRP A 54 -1.07 -9.09 4.96
N ILE A 55 -1.63 -9.37 3.77
CA ILE A 55 -2.88 -10.12 3.62
C ILE A 55 -2.78 -11.53 4.23
N PRO A 56 -1.72 -12.33 3.96
CA PRO A 56 -1.56 -13.63 4.57
C PRO A 56 -1.45 -13.58 6.10
N TRP A 57 -0.69 -12.63 6.65
CA TRP A 57 -0.58 -12.46 8.10
C TRP A 57 -1.93 -12.13 8.75
N LYS A 58 -2.74 -11.28 8.11
CA LYS A 58 -4.09 -10.93 8.59
C LYS A 58 -5.03 -12.13 8.57
N GLU A 59 -4.91 -12.99 7.57
CA GLU A 59 -5.69 -14.22 7.48
C GLU A 59 -5.29 -15.23 8.57
N GLU A 60 -3.99 -15.40 8.82
CA GLU A 60 -3.49 -16.21 9.94
C GLU A 60 -4.00 -15.68 11.30
N LEU A 61 -4.00 -14.36 11.49
CA LEU A 61 -4.55 -13.70 12.69
C LEU A 61 -6.06 -13.94 12.85
N ASN A 62 -6.82 -13.90 11.76
CA ASN A 62 -8.26 -14.20 11.78
C ASN A 62 -8.53 -15.66 12.18
N GLN A 63 -7.75 -16.60 11.64
CA GLN A 63 -7.86 -18.02 12.00
C GLN A 63 -7.56 -18.24 13.47
N LEU A 64 -6.50 -17.62 13.99
CA LEU A 64 -6.16 -17.70 15.40
C LEU A 64 -7.23 -17.06 16.30
N THR A 65 -7.83 -15.96 15.86
CA THR A 65 -8.95 -15.31 16.54
C THR A 65 -10.14 -16.26 16.69
N MET A 66 -10.47 -17.03 15.65
CA MET A 66 -11.54 -18.03 15.73
C MET A 66 -11.21 -19.17 16.70
N LEU A 67 -9.94 -19.61 16.74
CA LEU A 67 -9.50 -20.66 17.67
C LEU A 67 -9.55 -20.21 19.13
N ILE A 68 -9.12 -18.98 19.43
CA ILE A 68 -9.11 -18.43 20.80
C ILE A 68 -10.53 -18.12 21.28
N LYS A 69 -11.44 -17.65 20.40
CA LYS A 69 -12.85 -17.43 20.76
C LYS A 69 -13.53 -18.70 21.28
N ASN A 70 -13.13 -19.86 20.79
CA ASN A 70 -13.68 -21.17 21.18
C ASN A 70 -12.97 -21.80 22.40
N ASN A 71 -11.91 -21.17 22.92
CA ASN A 71 -11.03 -21.74 23.95
C ASN A 71 -10.79 -20.75 25.12
N ASN A 72 -9.86 -21.11 26.00
CA ASN A 72 -9.56 -20.45 27.27
C ASN A 72 -9.15 -18.96 27.11
N ILE A 73 -9.39 -18.16 28.16
CA ILE A 73 -9.31 -16.69 28.19
C ILE A 73 -7.87 -16.15 28.16
N GLN A 74 -6.87 -16.98 28.47
CA GLN A 74 -5.52 -16.52 28.82
C GLN A 74 -4.78 -15.75 27.71
N TRP A 75 -5.07 -16.02 26.44
CA TRP A 75 -4.39 -15.36 25.31
C TRP A 75 -5.14 -14.19 24.70
N ARG A 76 -6.31 -13.83 25.25
CA ARG A 76 -7.15 -12.77 24.67
C ARG A 76 -6.43 -11.43 24.61
N SER A 77 -5.68 -11.08 25.66
CA SER A 77 -4.92 -9.83 25.69
C SER A 77 -3.86 -9.74 24.59
N SER A 78 -3.07 -10.79 24.39
CA SER A 78 -2.06 -10.85 23.32
C SER A 78 -2.71 -10.83 21.94
N LEU A 79 -3.84 -11.51 21.77
CA LEU A 79 -4.60 -11.47 20.53
C LEU A 79 -5.16 -10.07 20.25
N ASP A 80 -5.76 -9.41 21.25
CA ASP A 80 -6.35 -8.08 21.11
C ASP A 80 -5.27 -7.06 20.72
N GLN A 81 -4.05 -7.17 21.25
CA GLN A 81 -2.91 -6.36 20.83
C GLN A 81 -2.57 -6.55 19.35
N LEU A 82 -2.52 -7.79 18.86
CA LEU A 82 -2.26 -8.06 17.44
C LEU A 82 -3.40 -7.54 16.54
N VAL A 83 -4.66 -7.62 17.00
CA VAL A 83 -5.82 -7.07 16.27
C VAL A 83 -5.76 -5.54 16.22
N GLU A 84 -5.38 -4.88 17.30
CA GLU A 84 -5.18 -3.43 17.34
C GLU A 84 -4.05 -2.99 16.39
N LYS A 85 -2.93 -3.70 16.41
CA LYS A 85 -1.82 -3.50 15.46
C LYS A 85 -2.28 -3.67 14.02
N ALA A 86 -3.09 -4.70 13.76
CA ALA A 86 -3.62 -4.94 12.43
C ALA A 86 -4.46 -3.76 11.91
N ALA A 87 -5.33 -3.21 12.76
CA ALA A 87 -6.14 -2.04 12.43
C ALA A 87 -5.28 -0.78 12.20
N ASN A 88 -4.19 -0.61 12.96
CA ASN A 88 -3.26 0.48 12.75
C ASN A 88 -2.57 0.38 11.37
N PHE A 89 -2.12 -0.82 11.00
CA PHE A 89 -1.52 -1.06 9.69
C PHE A 89 -2.51 -0.76 8.55
N ASP A 90 -3.76 -1.23 8.65
CA ASP A 90 -4.81 -0.91 7.67
C ASP A 90 -4.97 0.61 7.47
N VAL A 91 -4.98 1.38 8.57
CA VAL A 91 -5.13 2.84 8.52
C VAL A 91 -3.93 3.49 7.84
N ARG A 92 -2.70 3.04 8.13
CA ARG A 92 -1.47 3.57 7.51
C ARG A 92 -1.40 3.23 6.02
N ILE A 93 -1.69 1.98 5.68
CA ILE A 93 -1.75 1.48 4.30
C ILE A 93 -2.76 2.31 3.49
N ALA A 94 -3.96 2.51 4.02
CA ALA A 94 -5.00 3.30 3.35
C ALA A 94 -4.61 4.77 3.16
N ARG A 95 -3.95 5.40 4.17
CA ARG A 95 -3.45 6.77 4.05
C ARG A 95 -2.37 6.87 2.98
N PHE A 96 -1.41 5.93 2.96
CA PHE A 96 -0.34 5.91 1.98
C PHE A 96 -0.89 5.81 0.55
N LYS A 97 -1.78 4.84 0.27
CA LYS A 97 -2.47 4.71 -1.02
C LYS A 97 -3.19 5.99 -1.44
N LYS A 98 -3.87 6.65 -0.50
CA LYS A 98 -4.56 7.93 -0.77
C LYS A 98 -3.60 9.06 -1.12
N THR A 99 -2.48 9.17 -0.43
CA THR A 99 -1.44 10.18 -0.71
C THR A 99 -0.81 9.93 -2.07
N PHE A 100 -0.49 8.68 -2.38
CA PHE A 100 0.07 8.30 -3.67
C PHE A 100 -0.89 8.59 -4.83
N ALA A 101 -2.17 8.23 -4.69
CA ALA A 101 -3.20 8.52 -5.69
C ALA A 101 -3.35 10.03 -5.97
N LYS A 102 -3.22 10.87 -4.94
CA LYS A 102 -3.19 12.33 -5.10
C LYS A 102 -1.96 12.80 -5.87
N SER A 103 -0.79 12.28 -5.53
CA SER A 103 0.47 12.59 -6.21
C SER A 103 0.39 12.25 -7.70
N LYS A 104 -0.03 11.03 -8.03
CA LYS A 104 -0.22 10.56 -9.41
C LYS A 104 -1.22 11.43 -10.20
N ARG A 105 -2.32 11.84 -9.57
CA ARG A 105 -3.30 12.73 -10.20
C ARG A 105 -2.71 14.12 -10.48
N HIS A 106 -1.89 14.64 -9.56
CA HIS A 106 -1.21 15.91 -9.75
C HIS A 106 -0.20 15.84 -10.89
N GLU A 107 0.60 14.78 -10.94
CA GLU A 107 1.54 14.51 -12.02
C GLU A 107 0.84 14.46 -13.39
N GLN A 108 -0.26 13.70 -13.50
CA GLN A 108 -1.07 13.64 -14.73
C GLN A 108 -1.62 15.01 -15.16
N GLN A 109 -2.05 15.84 -14.21
CA GLN A 109 -2.48 17.21 -14.52
C GLN A 109 -1.34 18.05 -15.06
N ILE A 110 -0.15 17.94 -14.47
CA ILE A 110 1.05 18.63 -14.97
C ILE A 110 1.39 18.15 -16.38
N SER A 111 1.45 16.84 -16.62
CA SER A 111 1.72 16.28 -17.94
C SER A 111 0.71 16.77 -18.98
N THR A 112 -0.57 16.86 -18.62
CA THR A 112 -1.62 17.39 -19.52
C THR A 112 -1.39 18.87 -19.85
N LYS A 113 -1.03 19.69 -18.85
CA LYS A 113 -0.73 21.10 -19.06
C LYS A 113 0.51 21.29 -19.93
N LEU A 114 1.56 20.49 -19.70
CA LEU A 114 2.78 20.52 -20.50
C LEU A 114 2.50 20.13 -21.95
N ALA A 115 1.69 19.09 -22.18
CA ALA A 115 1.29 18.70 -23.53
C ALA A 115 0.48 19.80 -24.25
N ALA A 116 -0.40 20.51 -23.53
CA ALA A 116 -1.12 21.65 -24.07
C ALA A 116 -0.19 22.83 -24.38
N PHE A 117 0.81 23.07 -23.53
CA PHE A 117 1.81 24.11 -23.73
C PHE A 117 2.71 23.84 -24.94
N ILE A 118 3.13 22.58 -25.14
CA ILE A 118 3.88 22.17 -26.35
C ILE A 118 3.08 22.50 -27.61
N LYS A 119 1.80 22.10 -27.67
CA LYS A 119 0.93 22.44 -28.82
C LYS A 119 0.79 23.95 -29.05
N TRP A 120 0.77 24.74 -27.98
CA TRP A 120 0.71 26.18 -28.11
C TRP A 120 2.02 26.76 -28.69
N ILE A 121 3.18 26.22 -28.30
CA ILE A 121 4.45 26.57 -28.92
C ILE A 121 4.45 26.21 -30.41
N ASP A 122 4.01 25.00 -30.77
CA ASP A 122 3.96 24.57 -32.17
C ASP A 122 3.11 25.53 -33.03
N LEU A 123 1.94 25.95 -32.53
CA LEU A 123 1.08 26.92 -33.22
C LEU A 123 1.73 28.30 -33.34
N MET A 124 2.41 28.77 -32.30
CA MET A 124 3.11 30.04 -32.32
C MET A 124 4.27 30.02 -33.34
N GLU A 125 5.01 28.91 -33.44
CA GLU A 125 6.05 28.72 -34.45
C GLU A 125 5.47 28.70 -35.87
N GLU A 126 4.34 28.03 -36.10
CA GLU A 126 3.63 28.07 -37.38
C GLU A 126 3.19 29.50 -37.76
N ASP A 127 2.64 30.25 -36.82
CA ASP A 127 2.22 31.63 -37.04
C ASP A 127 3.42 32.55 -37.36
N LEU A 128 4.55 32.36 -36.67
CA LEU A 128 5.81 33.10 -36.92
C LEU A 128 6.33 32.83 -38.33
N ASN A 129 6.41 31.54 -38.72
CA ASN A 129 6.85 31.13 -40.05
C ASN A 129 5.92 31.69 -41.16
N ARG A 130 4.61 31.74 -40.91
CA ARG A 130 3.65 32.34 -41.85
C ARG A 130 3.86 33.85 -41.98
N ALA A 131 4.10 34.55 -40.87
CA ALA A 131 4.35 35.98 -40.88
C ALA A 131 5.64 36.31 -41.65
N GLU A 132 6.73 35.58 -41.38
CA GLU A 132 8.00 35.73 -42.13
C GLU A 132 7.81 35.45 -43.62
N SER A 133 7.08 34.40 -43.99
CA SER A 133 6.80 34.11 -45.41
C SER A 133 5.97 35.18 -46.10
N LEU A 134 5.09 35.89 -45.39
CA LEU A 134 4.30 36.99 -45.95
C LEU A 134 5.15 38.23 -46.15
N ASP A 135 6.03 38.55 -45.20
CA ASP A 135 6.96 39.68 -45.28
C ASP A 135 7.94 39.50 -46.46
N ASP A 136 8.53 38.30 -46.59
CA ASP A 136 9.39 37.90 -47.70
C ASP A 136 8.70 38.03 -49.08
N ALA A 137 7.39 37.77 -49.14
CA ALA A 137 6.62 37.87 -50.37
C ALA A 137 6.31 39.31 -50.75
N VAL A 138 6.16 40.20 -49.76
CA VAL A 138 5.96 41.63 -49.96
C VAL A 138 7.26 42.30 -50.40
N GLU A 139 8.40 42.01 -49.76
CA GLU A 139 9.70 42.58 -50.16
C GLU A 139 10.12 42.18 -51.58
N LYS A 140 9.77 40.97 -52.04
CA LYS A 140 10.06 40.51 -53.41
C LYS A 140 9.12 41.10 -54.47
N ALA A 141 8.04 41.76 -54.05
CA ALA A 141 7.06 42.37 -54.95
C ALA A 141 7.26 43.89 -55.14
N GLU A 142 8.10 44.53 -54.32
CA GLU A 142 8.59 45.91 -54.50
C GLU A 142 9.84 45.98 -55.39
#